data_AF-A0AAX2H1D1-F1
#
_entry.id   AF-A0AAX2H1D1-F1
#
_cell.length_a   1.000
_cell.length_b   1.000
_cell.length_c   1.000
_cell.angle_alpha   90.00
_cell.angle_beta   90.00
_cell.angle_gamma   90.00
#
_symmetry.space_group_name_H-M   'P 1'
#
loop_
_entity.id
_entity.type
_entity.pdbx_description
1 polymer ?
#
loop_
_entity_poly.entity_id
_entity_poly.type
_entity_poly.pdbx_seq_one_letter_code
_entity_poly.pdbx_strand_id
1 'polypeptide(L)'
;MKADFQTNFHGKVPFGFIGGVGYRFKVADHITLFVEGEYLNINVPRKKSKLDSFSATRTVGGVTTPLTIEEFRGYMDIVKNLPSNANTERLVLLANQISPLLEEEYDWDGKGAPDAPYSSFGVHFGVTYSF
;
A
#
# COMPACT_ATOMS: atom_id res chain seq x y z
N MET A 1 -5.55 -15.56 -20.46
CA MET A 1 -5.14 -14.14 -20.57
C MET A 1 -4.18 -13.88 -19.44
N LYS A 2 -3.07 -13.19 -19.70
CA LYS A 2 -2.06 -12.81 -18.71
C LYS A 2 -1.88 -11.30 -18.80
N ALA A 3 -1.85 -10.61 -17.68
CA ALA A 3 -1.62 -9.18 -17.62
C ALA A 3 -0.61 -8.88 -16.52
N ASP A 4 0.36 -8.03 -16.84
CA ASP A 4 1.39 -7.53 -15.95
C ASP A 4 1.33 -6.00 -16.02
N PHE A 5 1.23 -5.34 -14.88
CA PHE A 5 1.16 -3.88 -14.82
C PHE A 5 1.83 -3.35 -13.56
N GLN A 6 2.35 -2.13 -13.65
CA GLN A 6 2.94 -1.41 -12.54
C GLN A 6 2.19 -0.10 -12.32
N THR A 7 1.84 0.17 -11.07
CA THR A 7 1.09 1.37 -10.68
C THR A 7 1.85 2.09 -9.56
N ASN A 8 2.17 3.36 -9.78
CA ASN A 8 2.86 4.20 -8.82
C ASN A 8 1.86 4.88 -7.88
N PHE A 9 2.08 4.80 -6.58
CA PHE A 9 1.19 5.35 -5.56
C PHE A 9 1.75 6.64 -4.96
N HIS A 10 0.88 7.64 -4.83
CA HIS A 10 1.18 8.90 -4.15
C HIS A 10 0.30 9.02 -2.92
N GLY A 11 0.94 9.16 -1.75
CA GLY A 11 0.25 9.28 -0.46
C GLY A 11 -0.36 10.67 -0.24
N LYS A 12 -1.32 10.75 0.69
CA LYS A 12 -1.69 12.01 1.33
C LYS A 12 -0.66 12.36 2.40
N VAL A 13 -0.74 13.58 2.94
CA VAL A 13 0.00 13.95 4.15
C VAL A 13 -0.35 12.92 5.24
N PRO A 14 0.64 12.20 5.79
CA PRO A 14 0.37 11.16 6.76
C PRO A 14 -0.01 11.78 8.11
N PHE A 15 -0.90 11.11 8.83
CA PHE A 15 -1.25 11.48 10.19
C PHE A 15 -1.06 10.28 11.11
N GLY A 16 -0.56 10.54 12.31
CA GLY A 16 -0.17 9.50 13.24
C GLY A 16 0.25 10.07 14.57
N PHE A 17 0.64 9.18 15.48
CA PHE A 17 1.18 9.54 16.78
C PHE A 17 2.51 8.83 17.02
N ILE A 18 3.36 9.50 17.80
CA ILE A 18 4.60 8.95 18.32
C ILE A 18 4.51 9.04 19.83
N GLY A 19 4.69 7.92 20.51
CA GLY A 19 4.73 7.86 21.98
C GLY A 19 6.03 7.25 22.43
N GLY A 20 6.72 7.90 23.37
CA GLY A 20 7.94 7.39 23.98
C GLY A 20 7.82 7.34 25.49
N VAL A 21 8.37 6.30 26.12
CA VAL A 21 8.56 6.23 27.56
C VAL A 21 9.98 5.81 27.86
N GLY A 22 10.64 6.54 28.76
CA GLY A 22 12.02 6.27 29.11
C GLY A 22 12.31 6.44 30.59
N TYR A 23 13.37 5.78 31.04
CA TYR A 23 13.88 5.89 32.40
C TYR A 23 15.38 6.13 32.39
N ARG A 24 15.82 6.95 33.34
CA ARG A 24 17.21 7.35 33.51
C ARG A 24 17.72 6.86 34.87
N PHE A 25 18.72 6.01 34.86
CA PHE A 25 19.36 5.45 36.05
C PHE A 25 20.66 6.21 36.33
N LYS A 26 20.79 6.82 37.51
CA LYS A 26 22.08 7.29 38.00
C LYS A 26 22.86 6.08 38.54
N VAL A 27 23.99 5.74 37.92
CA VAL A 27 24.80 4.57 38.29
C VAL A 27 25.99 4.97 39.15
N ALA A 28 26.57 6.13 38.89
CA ALA A 28 27.61 6.75 39.70
C ALA A 28 27.45 8.28 39.67
N ASP A 29 28.26 9.01 40.43
CA ASP A 29 28.17 10.48 40.47
C ASP A 29 28.37 11.16 39.11
N HIS A 30 29.11 10.50 38.23
CA HIS A 30 29.40 10.97 36.88
C HIS A 30 28.86 10.07 35.78
N ILE A 31 28.14 8.98 36.09
CA ILE A 31 27.67 8.00 35.10
C ILE A 31 26.16 7.82 35.21
N THR A 32 25.48 8.02 34.07
CA THR A 32 24.04 7.84 33.93
C THR A 32 23.74 6.90 32.77
N LEU A 33 22.86 5.92 32.99
CA LEU A 33 22.28 5.10 31.94
C LEU A 33 20.88 5.60 31.61
N PHE A 34 20.48 5.53 30.35
CA PHE A 34 19.09 5.74 29.96
C PHE A 34 18.61 4.60 29.06
N VAL A 35 17.32 4.31 29.16
CA VAL A 35 16.59 3.44 28.24
C VAL A 35 15.28 4.12 27.89
N GLU A 36 14.90 4.11 26.62
CA GLU A 36 13.68 4.68 26.10
C GLU A 36 13.07 3.71 25.10
N GLY A 37 11.79 3.39 25.28
CA GLY A 37 11.00 2.70 24.28
C GLY A 37 10.13 3.71 23.54
N GLU A 38 10.15 3.67 22.21
CA GLU A 38 9.28 4.45 21.36
C GLU A 38 8.33 3.55 20.57
N TYR A 39 7.11 4.05 20.36
CA TYR A 39 6.14 3.47 19.46
C TYR A 39 5.67 4.53 18.47
N LEU A 40 5.75 4.16 17.19
CA LEU A 40 5.32 4.96 16.06
C LEU A 40 4.10 4.28 15.43
N ASN A 41 3.02 5.03 15.26
CA ASN A 41 1.89 4.61 14.46
C ASN A 41 1.49 5.73 13.50
N ILE A 42 1.73 5.52 12.21
CA ILE A 42 1.42 6.47 11.15
C ILE A 42 0.57 5.77 10.09
N ASN A 43 -0.57 6.37 9.74
CA ASN A 43 -1.32 5.95 8.56
C ASN A 43 -0.93 6.82 7.36
N VAL A 44 -0.57 6.18 6.25
CA VAL A 44 -0.27 6.83 4.97
C VAL A 44 -1.38 6.46 3.97
N PRO A 45 -2.53 7.16 3.99
CA PRO A 45 -3.60 6.86 3.05
C PRO A 45 -3.18 7.25 1.62
N ARG A 46 -3.62 6.49 0.62
CA ARG A 46 -3.32 6.79 -0.78
C ARG A 46 -4.15 7.98 -1.24
N LYS A 47 -3.51 8.89 -1.98
CA LYS A 47 -4.15 10.02 -2.67
C LYS A 47 -4.42 9.68 -4.11
N LYS A 48 -3.39 9.27 -4.84
CA LYS A 48 -3.46 8.97 -6.27
C LYS A 48 -2.72 7.68 -6.62
N SER A 49 -3.21 6.97 -7.62
CA SER A 49 -2.46 5.94 -8.34
C SER A 49 -2.27 6.37 -9.78
N LYS A 50 -1.08 6.12 -10.33
CA LYS A 50 -0.75 6.41 -11.72
C LYS A 50 -0.23 5.14 -12.39
N LEU A 51 -0.85 4.73 -13.50
CA LEU A 51 -0.35 3.60 -14.28
C LEU A 51 1.02 3.97 -14.88
N ASP A 52 2.00 3.11 -14.68
CA ASP A 52 3.39 3.32 -15.10
C ASP A 52 3.75 2.43 -16.29
N SER A 53 3.41 1.13 -16.20
CA SER A 53 3.57 0.20 -17.31
C SER A 53 2.43 -0.81 -17.36
N PHE A 54 2.12 -1.28 -18.56
CA PHE A 54 1.10 -2.30 -18.80
C PHE A 54 1.51 -3.20 -19.95
N SER A 55 1.33 -4.51 -19.78
CA SER A 55 1.46 -5.51 -20.81
C SER A 55 0.43 -6.61 -20.58
N ALA A 56 -0.37 -6.92 -21.59
CA ALA A 56 -1.29 -8.05 -21.52
C ALA A 56 -1.26 -8.88 -22.79
N THR A 57 -1.54 -10.17 -22.63
CA THR A 57 -1.63 -11.13 -23.71
C THR A 57 -2.84 -12.02 -23.56
N ARG A 58 -3.45 -12.37 -24.69
CA ARG A 58 -4.56 -13.32 -24.78
C ARG A 58 -4.16 -14.48 -25.68
N THR A 59 -4.36 -15.69 -25.20
CA THR A 59 -4.18 -16.90 -26.00
C THR A 59 -5.54 -17.45 -26.39
N VAL A 60 -5.81 -17.56 -27.69
CA VAL A 60 -7.03 -18.16 -28.25
C VAL A 60 -6.62 -19.15 -29.34
N GLY A 61 -7.07 -20.39 -29.25
CA GLY A 61 -6.73 -21.42 -30.24
C GLY A 61 -5.23 -21.68 -30.40
N GLY A 62 -4.43 -21.48 -29.34
CA GLY A 62 -2.97 -21.63 -29.35
C GLY A 62 -2.20 -20.40 -29.88
N VAL A 63 -2.89 -19.37 -30.38
CA VAL A 63 -2.26 -18.13 -30.82
C VAL A 63 -2.30 -17.10 -29.69
N THR A 64 -1.14 -16.54 -29.35
CA THR A 64 -1.01 -15.48 -28.33
C THR A 64 -0.91 -14.11 -29.00
N THR A 65 -1.83 -13.21 -28.67
CA THR A 65 -1.85 -11.83 -29.17
C THR A 65 -1.69 -10.85 -28.01
N PRO A 66 -0.98 -9.73 -28.19
CA PRO A 66 -0.97 -8.65 -27.21
C PRO A 66 -2.36 -8.00 -27.11
N LEU A 67 -2.67 -7.42 -25.97
CA LEU A 67 -3.86 -6.61 -25.72
C LEU A 67 -3.44 -5.19 -25.32
N THR A 68 -4.18 -4.20 -25.78
CA THR A 68 -4.02 -2.83 -25.29
C THR A 68 -4.65 -2.66 -23.90
N ILE A 69 -4.31 -1.57 -23.22
CA ILE A 69 -4.91 -1.24 -21.92
C ILE A 69 -6.41 -0.98 -22.05
N GLU A 70 -6.87 -0.35 -23.14
CA GLU A 70 -8.29 -0.11 -23.44
C GLU A 70 -9.06 -1.43 -23.53
N GLU A 71 -8.53 -2.40 -24.28
CA GLU A 71 -9.15 -3.71 -24.45
C GLU A 71 -9.24 -4.48 -23.13
N PHE A 72 -8.18 -4.38 -22.32
CA PHE A 72 -8.15 -5.03 -21.00
C PHE A 72 -9.11 -4.36 -20.00
N ARG A 73 -9.19 -3.02 -20.00
CA ARG A 73 -10.19 -2.28 -19.20
C ARG A 73 -11.62 -2.66 -19.61
N GLY A 74 -11.90 -2.71 -20.91
CA GLY A 74 -13.20 -3.15 -21.42
C GLY A 74 -13.56 -4.57 -20.97
N TYR A 75 -12.57 -5.48 -20.94
CA TYR A 75 -12.78 -6.82 -20.38
C TYR A 75 -13.07 -6.78 -18.87
N MET A 76 -12.35 -5.96 -18.09
CA MET A 76 -12.63 -5.77 -16.66
C MET A 76 -14.03 -5.21 -16.39
N ASP A 77 -14.50 -4.29 -17.23
CA ASP A 77 -15.85 -3.73 -17.15
C ASP A 77 -16.93 -4.78 -17.39
N ILE A 78 -16.72 -5.67 -18.35
CA ILE A 78 -17.61 -6.82 -18.56
C ILE A 78 -17.62 -7.72 -17.32
N VAL A 79 -16.44 -8.04 -16.75
CA VAL A 79 -16.33 -8.89 -15.56
C VAL A 79 -17.04 -8.29 -14.35
N LYS A 80 -16.91 -6.97 -14.12
CA LYS A 80 -17.58 -6.27 -13.01
C LYS A 80 -19.11 -6.37 -13.08
N ASN A 81 -19.67 -6.50 -14.28
CA ASN A 81 -21.12 -6.57 -14.51
C ASN A 81 -21.66 -8.01 -14.60
N LEU A 82 -20.83 -9.03 -14.35
CA LEU A 82 -21.30 -10.42 -14.34
C LEU A 82 -22.25 -10.67 -13.17
N PRO A 83 -23.29 -11.50 -13.35
CA PRO A 83 -24.19 -11.87 -12.25
C PRO A 83 -23.38 -12.57 -11.15
N SER A 84 -23.44 -12.02 -9.93
CA SER A 84 -22.70 -12.56 -8.79
C SER A 84 -23.28 -13.93 -8.38
N ASN A 85 -22.46 -14.96 -8.49
CA ASN A 85 -22.72 -16.30 -7.99
C ASN A 85 -21.39 -16.87 -7.45
N ALA A 86 -21.44 -18.05 -6.81
CA ALA A 86 -20.27 -18.66 -6.17
C ALA A 86 -19.04 -18.79 -7.09
N ASN A 87 -19.22 -18.84 -8.42
CA ASN A 87 -18.15 -18.95 -9.41
C ASN A 87 -17.64 -17.59 -9.92
N THR A 88 -18.46 -16.53 -9.87
CA THR A 88 -18.15 -15.21 -10.45
C THR A 88 -17.81 -14.16 -9.40
N GLU A 89 -18.24 -14.33 -8.15
CA GLU A 89 -18.06 -13.35 -7.08
C GLU A 89 -16.58 -12.96 -6.89
N ARG A 90 -15.68 -13.95 -6.86
CA ARG A 90 -14.23 -13.70 -6.75
C ARG A 90 -13.67 -12.91 -7.94
N LEU A 91 -14.19 -13.15 -9.14
CA LEU A 91 -13.77 -12.46 -10.35
C LEU A 91 -14.26 -11.01 -10.36
N VAL A 92 -15.51 -10.78 -9.94
CA VAL A 92 -16.10 -9.45 -9.78
C VAL A 92 -15.33 -8.65 -8.74
N LEU A 93 -15.03 -9.24 -7.57
CA LEU A 93 -14.21 -8.60 -6.53
C LEU A 93 -12.83 -8.23 -7.04
N LEU A 94 -12.13 -9.15 -7.72
CA LEU A 94 -10.82 -8.88 -8.30
C LEU A 94 -10.88 -7.75 -9.33
N ALA A 95 -11.87 -7.77 -10.24
CA ALA A 95 -12.03 -6.75 -11.26
C ALA A 95 -12.29 -5.36 -10.63
N ASN A 96 -13.10 -5.29 -9.57
CA ASN A 96 -13.32 -4.06 -8.80
C ASN A 96 -12.04 -3.55 -8.13
N GLN A 97 -11.19 -4.44 -7.61
CA GLN A 97 -9.94 -4.07 -6.94
C GLN A 97 -8.87 -3.57 -7.92
N ILE A 98 -8.75 -4.18 -9.10
CA ILE A 98 -7.68 -3.84 -10.04
C ILE A 98 -8.05 -2.68 -10.98
N SER A 99 -9.33 -2.45 -11.26
CA SER A 99 -9.75 -1.41 -12.22
C SER A 99 -9.18 -0.01 -11.91
N PRO A 100 -9.20 0.50 -10.66
CA PRO A 100 -8.60 1.79 -10.33
C PRO A 100 -7.09 1.88 -10.60
N LEU A 101 -6.39 0.74 -10.63
CA LEU A 101 -4.94 0.67 -10.82
C LEU A 101 -4.54 0.69 -12.31
N LEU A 102 -5.52 0.46 -13.20
CA LEU A 102 -5.37 0.44 -14.65
C LEU A 102 -5.66 1.82 -15.30
N GLU A 103 -6.08 2.79 -14.50
CA GLU A 103 -6.29 4.16 -14.95
C GLU A 103 -4.95 4.89 -15.08
N GLU A 104 -4.84 5.76 -16.08
CA GLU A 104 -3.67 6.62 -16.24
C GLU A 104 -3.39 7.43 -14.97
N GLU A 105 -4.45 8.00 -14.39
CA GLU A 105 -4.43 8.61 -13.07
C GLU A 105 -5.77 8.38 -12.38
N TYR A 106 -5.74 7.87 -11.15
CA TYR A 106 -6.94 7.66 -10.33
C TYR A 106 -6.82 8.36 -8.99
N ASP A 107 -7.81 9.22 -8.70
CA ASP A 107 -7.96 9.87 -7.40
C ASP A 107 -8.77 8.97 -6.45
N TRP A 108 -8.17 8.67 -5.30
CA TRP A 108 -8.74 7.85 -4.24
C TRP A 108 -9.56 8.65 -3.21
N ASP A 109 -9.61 9.98 -3.33
CA ASP A 109 -10.32 10.81 -2.37
C ASP A 109 -11.81 10.48 -2.29
N GLY A 110 -12.29 10.19 -1.08
CA GLY A 110 -13.66 9.72 -0.84
C GLY A 110 -14.00 8.31 -1.37
N LYS A 111 -13.02 7.56 -1.92
CA LYS A 111 -13.25 6.26 -2.58
C LYS A 111 -12.63 5.05 -1.86
N GLY A 112 -12.41 5.15 -0.54
CA GLY A 112 -11.91 4.03 0.26
C GLY A 112 -10.52 3.57 -0.17
N ALA A 113 -9.57 4.51 -0.26
CA ALA A 113 -8.17 4.23 -0.56
C ALA A 113 -7.65 3.09 0.34
N PRO A 114 -6.98 2.06 -0.21
CA PRO A 114 -6.39 1.04 0.64
C PRO A 114 -5.31 1.68 1.52
N ASP A 115 -5.44 1.50 2.84
CA ASP A 115 -4.48 2.01 3.80
C ASP A 115 -3.12 1.32 3.64
N ALA A 116 -2.05 2.10 3.82
CA ALA A 116 -0.69 1.58 3.98
C ALA A 116 -0.24 1.93 5.41
N PRO A 117 -0.67 1.16 6.43
CA PRO A 117 -0.29 1.44 7.81
C PRO A 117 1.20 1.18 8.00
N TYR A 118 1.90 2.16 8.58
CA TYR A 118 3.28 2.02 9.03
C TYR A 118 3.32 2.08 10.56
N SER A 119 3.78 1.01 11.18
CA SER A 119 4.02 0.95 12.61
C SER A 119 5.43 0.47 12.89
N SER A 120 6.13 1.12 13.82
CA SER A 120 7.44 0.66 14.28
C SER A 120 7.56 0.79 15.80
N PHE A 121 8.37 -0.10 16.37
CA PHE A 121 8.82 0.00 17.74
C PHE A 121 10.32 0.27 17.72
N GLY A 122 10.77 1.21 18.52
CA GLY A 122 12.18 1.52 18.72
C GLY A 122 12.56 1.39 20.18
N VAL A 123 13.82 1.03 20.43
CA VAL A 123 14.41 1.04 21.77
C VAL A 123 15.73 1.77 21.68
N HIS A 124 15.87 2.83 22.45
CA HIS A 124 17.08 3.64 22.57
C HIS A 124 17.69 3.39 23.94
N PHE A 125 19.00 3.19 24.01
CA PHE A 125 19.72 3.13 25.27
C PHE A 125 21.05 3.86 25.13
N GLY A 126 21.57 4.37 26.23
CA GLY A 126 22.88 5.02 26.20
C GLY A 126 23.45 5.31 27.57
N VAL A 127 24.73 5.71 27.55
CA VAL A 127 25.51 6.05 28.72
C VAL A 127 25.97 7.49 28.58
N THR A 128 25.74 8.30 29.61
CA THR A 128 26.25 9.67 29.70
C THR A 128 27.29 9.74 30.80
N TYR A 129 28.46 10.27 30.47
CA TYR A 129 29.49 10.65 31.44
C TYR A 129 29.51 12.18 31.59
N SER A 130 29.54 12.69 32.81
CA SER A 130 29.57 14.14 33.09
C SER A 130 30.70 14.46 34.06
N PHE A 131 31.48 15.51 33.78
CA PHE A 131 32.64 15.98 34.54
C PHE A 131 32.33 17.21 35.39
#